data_AF-A0AB34YJV6-F1
#
_entry.id   AF-A0AB34YJV6-F1
#
_cell.length_a   1.000
_cell.length_b   1.000
_cell.length_c   1.000
_cell.angle_alpha   90.00
_cell.angle_beta   90.00
_cell.angle_gamma   90.00
#
_symmetry.space_group_name_H-M   'P 1'
#
loop_
_entity.id
_entity.type
_entity.pdbx_description
1 polymer ?
#
loop_
_entity_poly.entity_id
_entity_poly.type
_entity_poly.pdbx_seq_one_letter_code
_entity_poly.pdbx_strand_id
1 'polypeptide(L)'
;MRRKMKLPPFQVFFRDSVTSVFLVMTTLAAVVFSGIWYLSPLSLGFAEWPSDPARRDVALTLFGVSYKFGIPTVLIAQVFAIVLGAKGYWRIALVVPAVSLGAFSLCVGTVIALLN
;
A
#
# COMPACT_ATOMS: atom_id res chain seq x y z
N MET A 1 -17.96 -10.58 32.02
CA MET A 1 -16.54 -10.30 32.34
C MET A 1 -15.63 -11.17 31.46
N ARG A 2 -15.02 -10.64 30.39
CA ARG A 2 -13.99 -11.36 29.61
C ARG A 2 -12.65 -11.25 30.36
N ARG A 3 -12.17 -12.34 30.95
CA ARG A 3 -10.82 -12.44 31.53
C ARG A 3 -9.80 -12.06 30.46
N LYS A 4 -9.09 -10.93 30.64
CA LYS A 4 -7.88 -10.64 29.87
C LYS A 4 -6.82 -11.65 30.31
N MET A 5 -6.69 -12.76 29.58
CA MET A 5 -5.54 -13.65 29.75
C MET A 5 -4.28 -12.83 29.45
N LYS A 6 -3.46 -12.59 30.48
CA LYS A 6 -2.13 -12.01 30.31
C LYS A 6 -1.30 -13.04 29.55
N LEU A 7 -0.90 -12.70 28.33
CA LEU A 7 0.00 -13.52 27.54
C LEU A 7 1.36 -13.61 28.27
N PRO A 8 2.05 -14.76 28.21
CA PRO A 8 3.38 -14.90 28.77
C PRO A 8 4.34 -13.89 28.12
N PRO A 9 5.33 -13.36 28.86
CA PRO A 9 6.22 -12.29 28.41
C PRO A 9 6.97 -12.63 27.12
N PHE A 10 7.29 -13.90 26.90
CA PHE A 10 7.91 -14.38 25.66
C PHE A 10 7.02 -14.19 24.42
N GLN A 11 5.71 -14.40 24.54
CA GLN A 11 4.76 -14.20 23.43
C GLN A 11 4.54 -12.74 23.09
N VAL A 12 4.66 -11.83 24.07
CA VAL A 12 4.57 -10.39 23.84
C VAL A 12 5.80 -9.92 23.05
N PHE A 13 7.00 -10.30 23.49
CA PHE A 13 8.26 -9.95 22.80
C PHE A 13 8.31 -10.45 21.35
N PHE A 14 7.94 -11.72 21.11
CA PHE A 14 7.93 -12.28 19.75
C PHE A 14 6.90 -11.59 18.86
N ARG A 15 5.69 -11.33 19.38
CA ARG A 15 4.63 -10.64 18.63
C ARG A 15 5.03 -9.22 18.27
N ASP A 16 5.65 -8.50 19.18
CA ASP A 16 6.06 -7.11 18.97
C ASP A 16 7.22 -7.03 17.96
N SER A 17 8.15 -8.01 18.00
CA SER A 17 9.24 -8.14 17.03
C SER A 17 8.71 -8.44 15.62
N VAL A 18 7.83 -9.44 15.47
CA VAL A 18 7.23 -9.82 14.17
C VAL A 18 6.41 -8.67 13.59
N THR A 19 5.60 -7.99 14.42
CA THR A 19 4.79 -6.85 13.98
C THR A 19 5.68 -5.70 13.50
N SER A 20 6.76 -5.43 14.23
CA SER A 20 7.72 -4.37 13.85
C SER A 20 8.41 -4.69 12.52
N VAL A 21 8.90 -5.92 12.35
CA VAL A 21 9.50 -6.37 11.08
C VAL A 21 8.50 -6.26 9.94
N PHE A 22 7.25 -6.71 10.13
CA PHE A 22 6.21 -6.60 9.12
C PHE A 22 5.98 -5.14 8.70
N LEU A 23 5.81 -4.22 9.66
CA LEU A 23 5.59 -2.80 9.38
C LEU A 23 6.77 -2.17 8.64
N VAL A 24 8.00 -2.53 9.01
CA VAL A 24 9.21 -2.06 8.30
C VAL A 24 9.21 -2.57 6.87
N MET A 25 8.96 -3.87 6.66
CA MET A 25 8.96 -4.47 5.32
C MET A 25 7.85 -3.90 4.44
N THR A 26 6.62 -3.71 4.95
CA THR A 26 5.53 -3.10 4.18
C THR A 26 5.80 -1.63 3.88
N THR A 27 6.46 -0.91 4.80
CA THR A 27 6.85 0.48 4.56
C THR A 27 7.89 0.59 3.45
N LEU A 28 8.92 -0.26 3.49
CA LEU A 28 9.94 -0.32 2.43
C LEU A 28 9.30 -0.68 1.08
N ALA A 29 8.43 -1.70 1.05
CA ALA A 29 7.71 -2.07 -0.16
C ALA A 29 6.87 -0.89 -0.68
N ALA A 30 6.12 -0.22 0.18
CA ALA A 30 5.30 0.94 -0.18
C ALA A 30 6.13 2.07 -0.81
N VAL A 31 7.30 2.39 -0.24
CA VAL A 31 8.22 3.40 -0.79
C VAL A 31 8.76 2.95 -2.15
N VAL A 32 9.22 1.71 -2.27
CA VAL A 32 9.78 1.18 -3.53
C VAL A 32 8.72 1.14 -4.63
N PHE A 33 7.53 0.58 -4.36
CA PHE A 33 6.43 0.51 -5.34
C PHE A 33 5.96 1.90 -5.75
N SER A 34 5.82 2.83 -4.80
CA SER A 34 5.46 4.22 -5.11
C SER A 34 6.53 4.90 -5.96
N GLY A 35 7.81 4.69 -5.65
CA GLY A 35 8.93 5.25 -6.40
C GLY A 35 9.01 4.69 -7.83
N ILE A 36 8.88 3.38 -8.00
CA ILE A 36 8.83 2.74 -9.32
C ILE A 36 7.65 3.28 -10.13
N TRP A 37 6.48 3.41 -9.52
CA TRP A 37 5.30 3.95 -10.21
C TRP A 37 5.46 5.42 -10.57
N TYR A 38 6.02 6.21 -9.66
CA TYR A 38 6.32 7.63 -9.87
C TYR A 38 7.31 7.86 -11.03
N LEU A 39 8.29 6.96 -11.20
CA LEU A 39 9.29 7.01 -12.27
C LEU A 39 8.91 6.17 -13.51
N SER A 40 7.67 5.70 -13.59
CA SER A 40 7.24 4.84 -14.69
C SER A 40 7.30 5.55 -16.05
N PRO A 41 7.47 4.82 -17.18
CA PRO A 41 7.42 5.42 -18.51
C PRO A 41 6.13 6.21 -18.78
N LEU A 42 5.03 5.81 -18.12
CA LEU A 42 3.74 6.51 -18.14
C LEU A 42 3.81 7.91 -17.53
N SER A 43 4.45 8.06 -16.38
CA SER A 43 4.61 9.37 -15.73
C SER A 43 5.60 10.27 -16.45
N LEU A 44 6.60 9.68 -17.10
CA LEU A 44 7.59 10.37 -17.91
C LEU A 44 7.09 10.73 -19.32
N GLY A 45 5.90 10.26 -19.71
CA GLY A 45 5.30 10.54 -21.03
C GLY A 45 5.89 9.72 -22.19
N PHE A 46 6.63 8.65 -21.89
CA PHE A 46 7.22 7.76 -22.89
C PHE A 46 6.31 6.58 -23.28
N ALA A 47 5.20 6.37 -22.58
CA ALA A 47 4.28 5.27 -22.88
C ALA A 47 3.26 5.65 -23.97
N GLU A 48 3.04 4.74 -24.91
CA GLU A 48 1.94 4.84 -25.86
C GLU A 48 0.61 4.53 -25.18
N TRP A 49 -0.41 5.36 -25.45
CA TRP A 49 -1.75 5.16 -24.92
C TRP A 49 -2.60 4.33 -25.88
N PRO A 50 -3.63 3.62 -25.39
CA PRO A 50 -4.50 2.80 -26.23
C PRO A 50 -5.18 3.64 -27.32
N SER A 51 -5.28 3.07 -28.52
CA SER A 51 -5.95 3.73 -29.67
C SER A 51 -7.47 3.81 -29.50
N ASP A 52 -8.06 2.88 -28.73
CA ASP A 52 -9.48 2.89 -28.38
C ASP A 52 -9.76 4.04 -27.37
N PRO A 53 -10.60 5.03 -27.73
CA PRO A 53 -10.91 6.17 -26.87
C PRO A 53 -11.44 5.77 -25.50
N ALA A 54 -12.30 4.75 -25.43
CA ALA A 54 -12.92 4.33 -24.17
C ALA A 54 -11.89 3.73 -23.20
N ARG A 55 -10.97 2.90 -23.72
CA ARG A 55 -9.88 2.33 -22.91
C ARG A 55 -8.89 3.40 -22.47
N ARG A 56 -8.58 4.34 -23.36
CA ARG A 56 -7.66 5.45 -23.07
C ARG A 56 -8.17 6.31 -21.92
N ASP A 57 -9.44 6.69 -21.92
CA ASP A 57 -10.02 7.54 -20.87
C ASP A 57 -10.00 6.84 -19.50
N VAL A 58 -10.29 5.53 -19.46
CA VAL A 58 -10.20 4.73 -18.23
C VAL A 58 -8.76 4.62 -17.76
N ALA A 59 -7.80 4.34 -18.65
CA ALA A 59 -6.38 4.22 -18.32
C ALA A 59 -5.83 5.55 -17.77
N LEU A 60 -6.16 6.68 -18.42
CA LEU A 60 -5.76 8.02 -17.96
C LEU A 60 -6.36 8.37 -16.60
N THR A 61 -7.64 8.03 -16.37
CA THR A 61 -8.31 8.29 -15.09
C THR A 61 -7.67 7.48 -13.97
N LEU A 62 -7.48 6.17 -14.17
CA LEU A 62 -6.83 5.29 -13.18
C LEU A 62 -5.37 5.68 -12.93
N PHE A 63 -4.64 6.05 -13.97
CA PHE A 63 -3.29 6.58 -13.84
C PHE A 63 -3.27 7.88 -13.01
N GLY A 64 -4.14 8.84 -13.33
CA GLY A 64 -4.25 10.10 -12.61
C GLY A 64 -4.61 9.90 -11.13
N VAL A 65 -5.54 9.00 -10.83
CA VAL A 65 -5.96 8.66 -9.46
C VAL A 65 -4.82 7.96 -8.70
N SER A 66 -4.20 6.93 -9.28
CA SER A 66 -3.10 6.21 -8.64
C SER A 66 -1.89 7.11 -8.38
N TYR A 67 -1.59 8.03 -9.29
CA TYR A 67 -0.46 8.94 -9.15
C TYR A 67 -0.72 10.04 -8.12
N LYS A 68 -1.86 10.75 -8.21
CA LYS A 68 -2.16 11.90 -7.33
C LYS A 68 -2.61 11.48 -5.94
N PHE A 69 -3.43 10.43 -5.84
CA PHE A 69 -4.03 10.00 -4.57
C PHE A 69 -3.47 8.67 -4.09
N GLY A 70 -3.18 7.72 -4.99
CA GLY A 70 -2.67 6.40 -4.62
C GLY A 70 -1.33 6.48 -3.89
N ILE A 71 -0.33 7.16 -4.46
CA ILE A 71 1.00 7.29 -3.83
C ILE A 71 0.91 7.92 -2.42
N PRO A 72 0.30 9.12 -2.22
CA PRO A 72 0.16 9.67 -0.88
C PRO A 72 -0.61 8.77 0.08
N THR A 73 -1.69 8.13 -0.39
CA THR A 73 -2.52 7.25 0.44
C THR A 73 -1.72 6.05 0.96
N VAL A 74 -0.94 5.41 0.09
CA VAL A 74 -0.10 4.25 0.46
C VAL A 74 0.94 4.64 1.50
N LEU A 75 1.60 5.79 1.34
CA LEU A 75 2.61 6.28 2.28
C LEU A 75 1.98 6.69 3.63
N ILE A 76 0.88 7.42 3.61
CA ILE A 76 0.13 7.82 4.81
C ILE A 76 -0.37 6.58 5.57
N ALA A 77 -0.85 5.56 4.87
CA ALA A 77 -1.30 4.31 5.48
C ALA A 77 -0.19 3.61 6.30
N GLN A 78 1.08 3.67 5.86
CA GLN A 78 2.20 3.13 6.63
C GLN A 78 2.44 3.90 7.93
N VAL A 79 2.39 5.24 7.87
CA VAL A 79 2.52 6.09 9.06
C VAL A 79 1.37 5.81 10.04
N PHE A 80 0.14 5.71 9.54
CA PHE A 80 -1.02 5.35 10.35
C PHE A 80 -0.88 3.97 11.00
N ALA A 81 -0.32 2.99 10.27
CA ALA A 81 -0.08 1.64 10.78
C ALA A 81 0.89 1.65 11.98
N ILE A 82 1.98 2.42 11.90
CA ILE A 82 2.94 2.59 13.00
C ILE A 82 2.26 3.22 14.22
N VAL A 83 1.48 4.29 14.02
CA VAL A 83 0.75 4.97 15.11
C VAL A 83 -0.28 4.03 15.77
N LEU A 84 -1.00 3.24 14.98
CA LEU A 84 -1.96 2.26 15.48
C LEU A 84 -1.28 1.13 16.24
N GLY A 85 -0.11 0.69 15.77
CA GLY A 85 0.76 -0.26 16.46
C GLY A 85 1.16 0.29 17.84
N ALA A 86 1.67 1.51 17.91
CA ALA A 86 2.06 2.15 19.17
C ALA A 86 0.91 2.29 20.17
N LYS A 87 -0.33 2.48 19.69
CA LYS A 87 -1.55 2.56 20.52
C LYS A 87 -2.12 1.18 20.94
N GLY A 88 -1.52 0.09 20.49
CA GLY A 88 -1.94 -1.27 20.81
C GLY A 88 -3.07 -1.84 19.96
N TYR A 89 -3.40 -1.21 18.83
CA TYR A 89 -4.37 -1.71 17.85
C TYR A 89 -3.71 -2.62 16.82
N TRP A 90 -3.02 -3.68 17.29
CA TRP A 90 -2.12 -4.53 16.48
C TRP A 90 -2.80 -5.14 15.25
N ARG A 91 -4.05 -5.59 15.36
CA ARG A 91 -4.80 -6.18 14.24
C ARG A 91 -5.00 -5.18 13.10
N ILE A 92 -5.33 -3.94 13.44
CA ILE A 92 -5.58 -2.89 12.46
C ILE A 92 -4.26 -2.42 11.85
N ALA A 93 -3.21 -2.31 12.68
CA ALA A 93 -1.86 -1.98 12.24
C ALA A 93 -1.30 -2.95 11.19
N LEU A 94 -1.70 -4.23 11.22
CA LEU A 94 -1.30 -5.21 10.21
C LEU A 94 -2.15 -5.14 8.93
N VAL A 95 -3.46 -4.90 9.07
CA VAL A 95 -4.41 -4.90 7.95
C VAL A 95 -4.27 -3.64 7.08
N VAL A 96 -4.15 -2.47 7.70
CA VAL A 96 -4.06 -1.18 6.98
C VAL A 96 -2.97 -1.15 5.89
N PRO A 97 -1.69 -1.47 6.20
CA PRO A 97 -0.64 -1.41 5.21
C PRO A 97 -0.83 -2.47 4.12
N ALA A 98 -1.28 -3.68 4.48
CA ALA A 98 -1.55 -4.75 3.52
C ALA A 98 -2.67 -4.39 2.53
N VAL A 99 -3.78 -3.84 3.03
CA VAL A 99 -4.91 -3.43 2.18
C VAL A 99 -4.54 -2.25 1.30
N SER A 100 -3.83 -1.24 1.83
CA SER A 100 -3.40 -0.09 1.03
C SER A 100 -2.47 -0.49 -0.11
N LEU A 101 -1.48 -1.34 0.15
CA LEU A 101 -0.57 -1.88 -0.86
C LEU A 101 -1.31 -2.74 -1.86
N GLY A 102 -2.20 -3.63 -1.41
CA GLY A 102 -2.99 -4.48 -2.31
C GLY A 102 -3.88 -3.66 -3.25
N ALA A 103 -4.59 -2.66 -2.72
CA ALA A 103 -5.44 -1.78 -3.53
C ALA A 103 -4.62 -0.96 -4.53
N PHE A 104 -3.47 -0.45 -4.13
CA PHE A 104 -2.57 0.28 -5.02
C PHE A 104 -2.02 -0.62 -6.14
N SER A 105 -1.52 -1.80 -5.80
CA SER A 105 -1.02 -2.78 -6.77
C SER A 105 -2.10 -3.24 -7.74
N LEU A 106 -3.34 -3.43 -7.29
CA LEU A 106 -4.47 -3.75 -8.17
C LEU A 106 -4.78 -2.60 -9.14
N CYS A 107 -4.75 -1.36 -8.65
CA CYS A 107 -4.97 -0.19 -9.48
C CYS A 107 -3.87 -0.05 -10.55
N VAL A 108 -2.60 -0.14 -10.15
CA VAL A 108 -1.45 -0.13 -11.06
C VAL A 108 -1.52 -1.28 -12.07
N GLY A 109 -1.83 -2.49 -11.61
CA GLY A 109 -1.99 -3.67 -12.47
C GLY A 109 -3.10 -3.49 -13.51
N THR A 110 -4.21 -2.83 -13.13
CA THR A 110 -5.30 -2.52 -14.06
C THR A 110 -4.88 -1.48 -15.09
N VAL A 111 -4.14 -0.44 -14.70
CA VAL A 111 -3.57 0.53 -15.66
C VAL A 111 -2.69 -0.20 -16.67
N ILE A 112 -1.76 -1.04 -16.20
CA ILE A 112 -0.86 -1.79 -17.09
C ILE A 112 -1.65 -2.75 -17.99
N ALA A 113 -2.66 -3.42 -17.47
CA ALA A 113 -3.50 -4.33 -18.24
C ALA A 113 -4.31 -3.61 -19.33
N LEU A 114 -4.65 -2.33 -19.15
CA LEU A 114 -5.34 -1.53 -20.17
C LEU A 114 -4.40 -1.00 -21.27
N LEU A 115 -3.09 -1.00 -21.03
CA LEU A 115 -2.07 -0.57 -21.99
C LEU A 115 -1.62 -1.69 -22.93
N ASN A 116 -1.81 -2.95 -22.52
CA ASN A 116 -1.57 -4.13 -23.36
C ASN A 116 -2.82 -4.49 -24.18
#